data_AF-A0A382KCA9-F1
#
_entry.id   AF-A0A382KCA9-F1
#
_cell.length_a   1.000
_cell.length_b   1.000
_cell.length_c   1.000
_cell.angle_alpha   90.00
_cell.angle_beta   90.00
_cell.angle_gamma   90.00
#
_symmetry.space_group_name_H-M   'P 1'
#
loop_
_entity.id
_entity.type
_entity.pdbx_description
1 polymer ?
#
loop_
_entity_poly.entity_id
_entity_poly.type
_entity_poly.pdbx_seq_one_letter_code
_entity_poly.pdbx_strand_id
1 'polypeptide(L)'
;MIKNLGFFFLLYLSLSNPVYAKELSTLFEVKIPADQYTNTNDGLNKAFNQLIKKLSGSRSKKYLWRIGDAKLKKIDFVSSYSIESFEDSETLIVQFNASTLIPELRDLGIPLIGFNRPVILFLLKIDTGESKPIFLEDGHTYSSLSSEIVSILTTIGKERGVYLELPTFDLEDQNLFGQPNILFEPSQYI
;
A
#
# COMPACT_ATOMS: atom_id res chain seq x y z
N MET A 1 -3.83 12.97 -49.90
CA MET A 1 -2.67 13.16 -48.98
C MET A 1 -3.06 13.61 -47.57
N ILE A 2 -4.11 14.42 -47.37
CA ILE A 2 -4.50 14.97 -46.05
C ILE A 2 -5.11 13.92 -45.08
N LYS A 3 -5.84 12.90 -45.57
CA LYS A 3 -6.44 11.84 -44.72
C LYS A 3 -5.40 11.01 -43.95
N ASN A 4 -4.21 10.80 -44.51
CA ASN A 4 -3.16 10.03 -43.84
C ASN A 4 -2.48 10.84 -42.74
N LEU A 5 -2.46 12.18 -42.85
CA LEU A 5 -1.83 13.07 -41.86
C LEU A 5 -2.59 13.08 -40.53
N GLY A 6 -3.93 13.04 -40.58
CA GLY A 6 -4.76 12.93 -39.36
C GLY A 6 -4.52 11.62 -38.60
N PHE A 7 -4.29 10.52 -39.32
CA PHE A 7 -3.95 9.23 -38.71
C PHE A 7 -2.59 9.26 -38.00
N PHE A 8 -1.56 9.86 -38.64
CA PHE A 8 -0.25 10.03 -38.01
C PHE A 8 -0.31 10.95 -36.77
N PHE A 9 -1.15 11.99 -36.81
CA PHE A 9 -1.37 12.87 -35.66
C PHE A 9 -2.05 12.14 -34.49
N LEU A 10 -3.08 11.33 -34.77
CA LEU A 10 -3.77 10.54 -33.75
C LEU A 10 -2.85 9.47 -33.13
N LEU A 11 -2.02 8.84 -33.97
CA LEU A 11 -1.01 7.86 -33.54
C LEU A 11 0.05 8.52 -32.64
N TYR A 12 0.53 9.71 -33.01
CA TYR A 12 1.48 10.49 -32.21
C TYR A 12 0.90 10.83 -30.83
N LEU A 13 -0.36 11.28 -30.77
CA LEU A 13 -1.09 11.56 -29.51
C LEU A 13 -1.26 10.31 -28.63
N SER A 14 -1.49 9.14 -29.23
CA SER A 14 -1.64 7.90 -28.47
C SER A 14 -0.31 7.38 -27.91
N LEU A 15 0.81 7.62 -28.59
CA LEU A 15 2.16 7.18 -28.19
C LEU A 15 2.85 8.17 -27.23
N SER A 16 2.41 9.42 -27.17
CA SER A 16 3.05 10.46 -26.36
C SER A 16 2.65 10.42 -24.88
N ASN A 17 1.66 9.61 -24.50
CA ASN A 17 1.25 9.54 -23.10
C ASN A 17 2.16 8.57 -22.34
N PRO A 18 2.97 9.06 -21.38
CA PRO A 18 3.66 8.16 -20.46
C PRO A 18 2.62 7.34 -19.71
N VAL A 19 2.70 6.01 -19.86
CA VAL A 19 1.91 5.08 -19.04
C VAL A 19 2.55 5.05 -17.66
N TYR A 20 2.01 5.84 -16.74
CA TYR A 20 2.43 5.81 -15.35
C TYR A 20 1.76 4.62 -14.66
N ALA A 21 2.52 3.54 -14.50
CA ALA A 21 2.18 2.52 -13.52
C ALA A 21 2.39 3.11 -12.12
N LYS A 22 1.40 2.96 -11.23
CA LYS A 22 1.52 3.37 -9.83
C LYS A 22 2.57 2.49 -9.14
N GLU A 23 3.81 2.98 -9.08
CA GLU A 23 4.92 2.28 -8.43
C GLU A 23 4.93 2.59 -6.93
N LEU A 24 5.09 1.54 -6.11
CA LEU A 24 5.28 1.70 -4.68
C LEU A 24 6.70 2.16 -4.37
N SER A 25 6.92 3.48 -4.42
CA SER A 25 8.21 4.13 -4.15
C SER A 25 8.83 3.73 -2.80
N THR A 26 7.99 3.41 -1.82
CA THR A 26 8.42 3.00 -0.47
C THR A 26 8.65 1.50 -0.35
N LEU A 27 8.74 0.72 -1.44
CA LEU A 27 8.82 -0.73 -1.38
C LEU A 27 9.99 -1.25 -0.52
N PHE A 28 11.15 -0.60 -0.62
CA PHE A 28 12.36 -0.91 0.16
C PHE A 28 12.54 -0.05 1.41
N GLU A 29 11.51 0.73 1.76
CA GLU A 29 11.44 1.48 3.00
C GLU A 29 10.61 0.70 4.02
N VAL A 30 11.08 0.67 5.27
CA VAL A 30 10.33 0.13 6.41
C VAL A 30 10.37 1.12 7.56
N LYS A 31 9.20 1.33 8.17
CA LYS A 31 9.03 2.19 9.34
C LYS A 31 8.73 1.34 10.56
N ILE A 32 9.50 1.50 11.63
CA ILE A 32 9.33 0.79 12.90
C ILE A 32 9.16 1.82 14.03
N PRO A 33 8.03 1.81 14.74
CA PRO A 33 7.83 2.63 15.94
C PRO A 33 8.87 2.37 17.03
N ALA A 34 9.24 3.39 17.80
CA ALA A 34 10.28 3.31 18.82
C ALA A 34 9.95 2.39 20.00
N ASP A 35 8.67 2.21 20.32
CA ASP A 35 8.20 1.25 21.33
C ASP A 35 8.42 -0.21 20.90
N GLN A 36 8.66 -0.46 19.61
CA GLN A 36 8.84 -1.79 19.07
C GLN A 36 10.30 -2.25 19.04
N TYR A 37 11.29 -1.45 19.45
CA TYR A 37 12.70 -1.87 19.51
C TYR A 37 13.45 -1.34 20.72
N THR A 38 14.49 -2.06 21.16
CA THR A 38 15.28 -1.66 22.34
C THR A 38 16.48 -0.78 22.02
N ASN A 39 17.06 -0.95 20.83
CA ASN A 39 18.18 -0.15 20.32
C ASN A 39 18.14 -0.14 18.79
N THR A 40 18.93 0.72 18.16
CA THR A 40 18.94 0.88 16.69
C THR A 40 19.25 -0.45 15.98
N ASN A 41 20.17 -1.27 16.47
CA ASN A 41 20.49 -2.55 15.85
C ASN A 41 19.31 -3.54 15.90
N ASP A 42 18.58 -3.59 17.01
CA ASP A 42 17.32 -4.35 17.11
C ASP A 42 16.28 -3.81 16.12
N GLY A 43 16.14 -2.49 16.04
CA GLY A 43 15.26 -1.81 15.08
C GLY A 43 15.59 -2.17 13.63
N LEU A 44 16.85 -2.09 13.22
CA LEU A 44 17.32 -2.47 11.87
C LEU A 44 17.03 -3.96 11.58
N ASN A 45 17.24 -4.84 12.55
CA ASN A 45 16.94 -6.27 12.41
C ASN A 45 15.43 -6.53 12.24
N LYS A 46 14.58 -5.80 12.98
CA LYS A 46 13.12 -5.89 12.86
C LYS A 46 12.64 -5.32 11.52
N ALA A 47 13.18 -4.17 11.12
CA ALA A 47 12.93 -3.56 9.81
C ALA A 47 13.26 -4.53 8.68
N PHE A 48 14.42 -5.19 8.73
CA PHE A 48 14.79 -6.20 7.75
C PHE A 48 13.80 -7.37 7.74
N ASN A 49 13.41 -7.91 8.90
CA ASN A 49 12.44 -9.01 8.96
C ASN A 49 11.08 -8.62 8.35
N GLN A 50 10.64 -7.37 8.56
CA GLN A 50 9.41 -6.84 7.96
C GLN A 50 9.56 -6.63 6.46
N LEU A 51 10.72 -6.16 5.98
CA LEU A 51 11.01 -6.07 4.55
C LEU A 51 10.88 -7.44 3.88
N ILE A 52 11.39 -8.51 4.49
CA ILE A 52 11.27 -9.87 3.91
C ILE A 52 9.81 -10.29 3.78
N LYS A 53 8.95 -9.97 4.75
CA LYS A 53 7.50 -10.21 4.64
C LYS A 53 6.88 -9.41 3.48
N LYS A 54 7.27 -8.14 3.35
CA LYS A 54 6.83 -7.20 2.32
C LYS A 54 7.24 -7.63 0.91
N LEU A 55 8.47 -8.12 0.75
CA LEU A 55 9.02 -8.57 -0.53
C LEU A 55 8.50 -9.94 -0.95
N SER A 56 8.42 -10.89 -0.01
CA SER A 56 7.96 -12.26 -0.30
C SER A 56 6.44 -12.43 -0.30
N GLY A 57 5.70 -11.49 0.27
CA GLY A 57 4.27 -11.58 0.49
C GLY A 57 3.84 -12.65 1.50
N SER A 58 4.77 -13.37 2.12
CA SER A 58 4.49 -14.48 3.02
C SER A 58 4.66 -14.10 4.49
N ARG A 59 3.77 -14.64 5.33
CA ARG A 59 3.91 -14.60 6.80
C ARG A 59 4.81 -15.71 7.35
N SER A 60 5.27 -16.63 6.50
CA SER A 60 6.04 -17.80 6.93
C SER A 60 7.42 -17.40 7.47
N LYS A 61 7.77 -17.90 8.64
CA LYS A 61 9.11 -17.73 9.24
C LYS A 61 10.21 -18.48 8.45
N LYS A 62 9.83 -19.38 7.54
CA LYS A 62 10.75 -20.18 6.70
C LYS A 62 11.79 -19.32 5.99
N TYR A 63 11.40 -18.16 5.46
CA TYR A 63 12.33 -17.29 4.73
C TYR A 63 13.32 -16.59 5.65
N LEU A 64 12.89 -16.21 6.86
CA LEU A 64 13.78 -15.66 7.87
C LEU A 64 14.80 -16.70 8.35
N TRP A 65 14.41 -17.96 8.48
CA TRP A 65 15.33 -19.06 8.81
C TRP A 65 16.37 -19.29 7.73
N ARG A 66 15.96 -19.34 6.44
CA ARG A 66 16.90 -19.47 5.32
C ARG A 66 17.96 -18.37 5.30
N ILE A 67 17.56 -17.13 5.58
CA ILE A 67 18.49 -15.98 5.68
C ILE A 67 19.46 -16.16 6.87
N GLY A 68 18.95 -16.66 8.00
CA GLY A 68 19.76 -16.98 9.17
C GLY A 68 20.77 -18.10 8.90
N ASP A 69 20.36 -19.18 8.24
CA ASP A 69 21.20 -20.32 7.87
C ASP A 69 22.32 -19.90 6.90
N ALA A 70 22.01 -18.98 5.99
CA ALA A 70 22.97 -18.35 5.08
C ALA A 70 23.92 -17.35 5.77
N LYS A 71 23.69 -17.06 7.06
CA LYS A 71 24.47 -16.10 7.87
C LYS A 71 24.58 -14.71 7.23
N LEU A 72 23.55 -14.30 6.49
CA LEU A 72 23.51 -12.97 5.89
C LEU A 72 23.49 -11.89 6.98
N LYS A 73 24.39 -10.92 6.86
CA LYS A 73 24.44 -9.75 7.73
C LYS A 73 23.38 -8.75 7.27
N LYS A 74 22.25 -8.71 7.97
CA LYS A 74 21.09 -7.88 7.62
C LYS A 74 21.42 -6.38 7.47
N ILE A 75 22.37 -5.89 8.26
CA ILE A 75 22.80 -4.49 8.30
C ILE A 75 23.55 -4.09 7.01
N ASP A 76 24.22 -5.03 6.35
CA ASP A 76 24.99 -4.77 5.12
C ASP A 76 24.09 -4.34 3.94
N PHE A 77 22.78 -4.59 4.05
CA PHE A 77 21.78 -4.19 3.06
C PHE A 77 21.11 -2.85 3.35
N VAL A 78 21.43 -2.20 4.47
CA VAL A 78 20.87 -0.89 4.83
C VAL A 78 21.58 0.19 4.03
N SER A 79 20.85 0.96 3.23
CA SER A 79 21.42 2.11 2.52
C SER A 79 21.44 3.35 3.40
N SER A 80 20.40 3.56 4.19
CA SER A 80 20.28 4.68 5.12
C SER A 80 19.22 4.39 6.18
N TYR A 81 19.30 5.07 7.32
CA TYR A 81 18.24 5.10 8.31
C TYR A 81 18.14 6.48 8.95
N SER A 82 16.94 6.85 9.40
CA SER A 82 16.66 8.09 10.14
C SER A 82 15.65 7.83 11.25
N ILE A 83 15.58 8.73 12.22
CA ILE A 83 14.53 8.74 13.25
C ILE A 83 13.71 10.00 12.99
N GLU A 84 12.42 9.82 12.75
CA GLU A 84 11.45 10.90 12.65
C GLU A 84 10.62 10.94 13.94
N SER A 85 10.47 12.13 14.51
CA SER A 85 9.69 12.37 15.73
C SER A 85 8.48 13.24 15.39
N PHE A 86 7.28 12.79 15.76
CA PHE A 86 6.03 13.52 15.58
C PHE A 86 5.11 13.32 16.79
N GLU A 87 4.64 14.42 17.41
CA GLU A 87 3.69 14.42 18.53
C GLU A 87 3.97 13.33 19.60
N ASP A 88 5.20 13.30 20.11
CA ASP A 88 5.72 12.35 21.11
C ASP A 88 5.90 10.88 20.66
N SER A 89 5.69 10.59 19.37
CA SER A 89 6.01 9.31 18.76
C SER A 89 7.31 9.40 17.94
N GLU A 90 8.24 8.49 18.20
CA GLU A 90 9.45 8.33 17.39
C GLU A 90 9.31 7.11 16.48
N THR A 91 9.76 7.25 15.24
CA THR A 91 9.72 6.18 14.24
C THR A 91 11.08 6.06 13.57
N LEU A 92 11.65 4.85 13.59
CA LEU A 92 12.81 4.48 12.81
C LEU A 92 12.40 4.22 11.37
N ILE A 93 12.97 4.95 10.43
CA ILE A 93 12.79 4.75 8.99
C ILE A 93 14.08 4.15 8.45
N VAL A 94 13.97 3.00 7.78
CA VAL A 94 15.10 2.26 7.23
C VAL A 94 14.88 2.07 5.74
N GLN A 95 15.84 2.53 4.94
CA GLN A 95 15.90 2.28 3.52
C GLN A 95 16.91 1.17 3.23
N PHE A 96 16.51 0.21 2.41
CA PHE A 96 17.35 -0.91 2.00
C PHE A 96 17.82 -0.76 0.55
N ASN A 97 19.04 -1.22 0.30
CA ASN A 97 19.61 -1.23 -1.03
C ASN A 97 19.08 -2.43 -1.84
N ALA A 98 18.20 -2.17 -2.79
CA ALA A 98 17.62 -3.19 -3.65
C ALA A 98 18.66 -3.91 -4.54
N SER A 99 19.69 -3.20 -5.00
CA SER A 99 20.66 -3.78 -5.95
C SER A 99 21.57 -4.81 -5.30
N THR A 100 21.85 -4.69 -4.00
CA THR A 100 22.62 -5.67 -3.24
C THR A 100 21.72 -6.76 -2.63
N LEU A 101 20.51 -6.42 -2.18
CA LEU A 101 19.63 -7.36 -1.50
C LEU A 101 18.94 -8.35 -2.44
N ILE A 102 18.41 -7.89 -3.58
CA ILE A 102 17.60 -8.74 -4.47
C ILE A 102 18.38 -9.96 -4.99
N PRO A 103 19.64 -9.83 -5.46
CA PRO A 103 20.44 -10.99 -5.89
C PRO A 103 20.56 -12.05 -4.80
N GLU A 104 20.95 -11.65 -3.58
CA GLU A 104 21.10 -12.56 -2.44
C GLU A 104 19.79 -13.29 -2.09
N LEU A 105 18.65 -12.60 -2.10
CA LEU A 105 17.36 -13.23 -1.84
C LEU A 105 16.97 -14.24 -2.93
N ARG A 106 17.32 -13.95 -4.20
CA ARG A 106 17.08 -14.87 -5.32
C ARG A 106 17.96 -16.10 -5.23
N ASP A 107 19.23 -15.94 -4.86
CA ASP A 107 20.17 -17.05 -4.68
C ASP A 107 19.73 -17.98 -3.54
N LEU A 108 19.10 -17.43 -2.49
CA LEU A 108 18.45 -18.19 -1.41
C LEU A 108 17.08 -18.80 -1.78
N GLY A 109 16.63 -18.62 -3.02
CA GLY A 109 15.35 -19.13 -3.52
C GLY A 109 14.15 -18.59 -2.75
N ILE A 110 14.22 -17.34 -2.29
CA ILE A 110 13.10 -16.66 -1.65
C ILE A 110 12.23 -16.06 -2.76
N PRO A 111 10.93 -16.37 -2.81
CA PRO A 111 10.06 -15.78 -3.82
C PRO A 111 9.95 -14.28 -3.59
N LEU A 112 10.09 -13.50 -4.65
CA LEU A 112 9.97 -12.06 -4.63
C LEU A 112 8.78 -11.66 -5.48
N ILE A 113 7.82 -10.94 -4.89
CA ILE A 113 6.77 -10.28 -5.65
C ILE A 113 7.43 -9.14 -6.44
N GLY A 114 7.08 -8.95 -7.71
CA GLY A 114 7.66 -7.92 -8.58
C GLY A 114 7.23 -6.49 -8.21
N PHE A 115 8.00 -5.48 -8.65
CA PHE A 115 7.78 -4.06 -8.32
C PHE A 115 6.37 -3.55 -8.67
N ASN A 116 5.73 -4.12 -9.69
CA ASN A 116 4.34 -3.84 -10.03
C ASN A 116 3.42 -4.50 -8.98
N ARG A 117 3.08 -3.74 -7.94
CA ARG A 117 2.25 -4.19 -6.82
C ARG A 117 0.76 -4.05 -7.17
N PRO A 118 -0.09 -5.00 -6.75
CA PRO A 118 -1.52 -4.89 -6.99
C PRO A 118 -2.11 -3.69 -6.24
N VAL A 119 -3.09 -3.06 -6.88
CA VAL A 119 -3.99 -2.08 -6.26
C VAL A 119 -5.32 -2.76 -5.98
N ILE A 120 -5.75 -2.72 -4.72
CA ILE A 120 -6.98 -3.33 -4.24
C ILE A 120 -7.88 -2.22 -3.74
N LEU A 121 -8.97 -1.98 -4.46
CA LEU A 121 -9.99 -1.00 -4.11
C LEU A 121 -11.04 -1.67 -3.22
N PHE A 122 -11.31 -1.08 -2.06
CA PHE A 122 -12.36 -1.53 -1.14
C PHE A 122 -13.54 -0.57 -1.15
N LEU A 123 -14.72 -1.09 -1.46
CA LEU A 123 -15.98 -0.38 -1.25
C LEU A 123 -16.62 -0.93 0.02
N LEU A 124 -16.56 -0.15 1.10
CA LEU A 124 -17.06 -0.56 2.42
C LEU A 124 -18.20 0.34 2.86
N LYS A 125 -19.33 -0.26 3.22
CA LYS A 125 -20.48 0.42 3.81
C LYS A 125 -20.61 0.00 5.27
N ILE A 126 -20.64 0.97 6.17
CA ILE A 126 -20.80 0.76 7.61
C ILE A 126 -22.19 1.20 8.02
N ASP A 127 -22.94 0.29 8.63
CA ASP A 127 -24.26 0.52 9.21
C ASP A 127 -24.20 0.11 10.69
N THR A 128 -24.20 1.09 11.59
CA THR A 128 -24.16 0.85 13.04
C THR A 128 -25.55 0.76 13.65
N GLY A 129 -26.62 1.02 12.89
CA GLY A 129 -28.00 1.11 13.38
C GLY A 129 -28.30 2.36 14.23
N GLU A 130 -27.29 3.09 14.70
CA GLU A 130 -27.45 4.32 15.49
C GLU A 130 -27.51 5.58 14.60
N SER A 131 -26.99 5.50 13.38
CA SER A 131 -26.90 6.62 12.46
C SER A 131 -27.10 6.16 11.01
N LYS A 132 -27.19 7.12 10.07
CA LYS A 132 -27.31 6.81 8.64
C LYS A 132 -26.07 6.01 8.19
N PRO A 133 -26.24 4.91 7.44
CA PRO A 133 -25.12 4.15 6.92
C PRO A 133 -24.20 5.01 6.06
N ILE A 134 -22.89 4.81 6.19
CA ILE A 134 -21.87 5.58 5.48
C ILE A 134 -20.98 4.66 4.65
N PHE A 135 -20.52 5.15 3.50
CA PHE A 135 -19.42 4.52 2.78
C PHE A 135 -18.09 5.05 3.29
N LEU A 136 -17.09 4.17 3.39
CA LEU A 136 -15.71 4.58 3.63
C LEU A 136 -15.10 5.10 2.33
N GLU A 137 -14.35 6.17 2.45
CA GLU A 137 -13.84 7.06 1.42
C GLU A 137 -12.44 7.53 1.85
N ASP A 138 -11.57 7.75 0.88
CA ASP A 138 -10.25 8.32 1.14
C ASP A 138 -10.33 9.80 1.56
N GLY A 139 -9.47 10.24 2.47
CA GLY A 139 -9.38 11.63 2.90
C GLY A 139 -10.50 12.16 3.81
N HIS A 140 -11.42 11.31 4.27
CA HIS A 140 -12.52 11.71 5.17
C HIS A 140 -12.24 11.38 6.64
N THR A 141 -12.79 12.21 7.53
CA THR A 141 -12.75 12.00 8.98
C THR A 141 -13.96 11.19 9.43
N TYR A 142 -13.70 10.12 10.18
CA TYR A 142 -14.71 9.16 10.58
C TYR A 142 -14.95 9.11 12.11
N SER A 143 -16.06 8.48 12.51
CA SER A 143 -16.25 8.00 13.87
C SER A 143 -15.24 6.90 14.24
N SER A 144 -15.16 6.54 15.53
CA SER A 144 -14.12 5.66 16.08
C SER A 144 -13.94 4.35 15.29
N LEU A 145 -15.00 3.56 15.09
CA LEU A 145 -14.93 2.27 14.38
C LEU A 145 -14.42 2.42 12.94
N SER A 146 -15.03 3.34 12.19
CA SER A 146 -14.67 3.56 10.78
C SER A 146 -13.23 4.07 10.64
N SER A 147 -12.78 4.94 11.55
CA SER A 147 -11.37 5.39 11.59
C SER A 147 -10.39 4.25 11.87
N GLU A 148 -10.78 3.31 12.73
CA GLU A 148 -9.97 2.14 13.06
C GLU A 148 -9.84 1.18 11.87
N ILE A 149 -10.93 0.95 11.13
CA ILE A 149 -10.91 0.17 9.89
C ILE A 149 -9.96 0.79 8.86
N VAL A 150 -10.04 2.10 8.64
CA VAL A 150 -9.15 2.82 7.72
C VAL A 150 -7.68 2.69 8.16
N SER A 151 -7.41 2.82 9.46
CA SER A 151 -6.07 2.65 10.03
C SER A 151 -5.52 1.24 9.84
N ILE A 152 -6.36 0.22 10.06
CA ILE A 152 -6.01 -1.19 9.84
C ILE A 152 -5.67 -1.44 8.37
N LEU A 153 -6.50 -0.97 7.43
CA LEU A 153 -6.24 -1.10 5.99
C LEU A 153 -4.91 -0.42 5.61
N THR A 154 -4.70 0.80 6.09
CA THR A 154 -3.45 1.55 5.84
C THR A 154 -2.23 0.80 6.37
N THR A 155 -2.32 0.28 7.59
CA THR A 155 -1.23 -0.47 8.24
C THR A 155 -0.92 -1.77 7.49
N ILE A 156 -1.95 -2.55 7.16
CA ILE A 156 -1.79 -3.80 6.40
C ILE A 156 -1.19 -3.50 5.02
N GLY A 157 -1.65 -2.46 4.33
CA GLY A 157 -1.10 -2.05 3.03
C GLY A 157 0.39 -1.75 3.11
N LYS A 158 0.82 -0.96 4.10
CA LYS A 158 2.23 -0.64 4.36
C LYS A 158 3.06 -1.88 4.68
N GLU A 159 2.58 -2.75 5.58
CA GLU A 159 3.26 -3.99 5.97
C GLU A 159 3.45 -4.96 4.81
N ARG A 160 2.44 -5.08 3.94
CA ARG A 160 2.43 -6.00 2.81
C ARG A 160 3.06 -5.41 1.55
N GLY A 161 3.23 -4.09 1.50
CA GLY A 161 3.73 -3.38 0.34
C GLY A 161 2.78 -3.52 -0.84
N VAL A 162 1.49 -3.31 -0.60
CA VAL A 162 0.43 -3.28 -1.61
C VAL A 162 -0.47 -2.07 -1.37
N TYR A 163 -1.15 -1.61 -2.40
CA TYR A 163 -2.11 -0.53 -2.26
C TYR A 163 -3.46 -1.08 -1.85
N LEU A 164 -3.91 -0.72 -0.65
CA LEU A 164 -5.28 -0.94 -0.19
C LEU A 164 -5.95 0.43 -0.17
N GLU A 165 -6.80 0.69 -1.14
CA GLU A 165 -7.37 2.02 -1.40
C GLU A 165 -8.87 2.03 -1.13
N LEU A 166 -9.35 3.20 -0.71
CA LEU A 166 -10.76 3.51 -0.62
C LEU A 166 -11.13 4.41 -1.80
N PRO A 167 -12.38 4.35 -2.29
CA PRO A 167 -12.84 5.26 -3.32
C PRO A 167 -12.82 6.70 -2.81
N THR A 168 -12.88 7.62 -3.75
CA THR A 168 -13.29 9.01 -3.53
C THR A 168 -14.62 9.19 -4.23
N PHE A 169 -15.60 9.82 -3.57
CA PHE A 169 -16.94 9.97 -4.12
C PHE A 169 -17.17 11.42 -4.52
N ASP A 170 -17.68 11.63 -5.73
CA ASP A 170 -18.06 12.97 -6.17
C ASP A 170 -19.45 13.37 -5.64
N LEU A 171 -19.90 14.58 -6.00
CA LEU A 171 -21.20 15.08 -5.57
C LEU A 171 -22.36 14.25 -6.14
N GLU A 172 -22.20 13.65 -7.33
CA GLU A 172 -23.24 12.83 -7.95
C GLU A 172 -23.37 11.50 -7.19
N ASP A 173 -22.26 10.86 -6.87
CA ASP A 173 -22.20 9.68 -6.00
C ASP A 173 -22.84 9.95 -4.63
N GLN A 174 -22.48 11.06 -3.99
CA GLN A 174 -23.05 11.45 -2.70
C GLN A 174 -24.56 11.67 -2.78
N ASN A 175 -25.06 12.26 -3.88
CA ASN A 175 -26.50 12.40 -4.12
C ASN A 175 -27.16 11.03 -4.27
N LEU A 176 -26.54 10.10 -4.99
CA LEU A 176 -27.04 8.73 -5.18
C LEU A 176 -27.11 7.98 -3.83
N PHE A 177 -26.07 8.06 -3.00
CA PHE A 177 -26.09 7.47 -1.64
C PHE A 177 -27.04 8.21 -0.69
N GLY A 178 -27.32 9.47 -0.99
CA GLY A 178 -28.29 10.32 -0.32
C GLY A 178 -29.71 9.81 -0.44
N GLN A 179 -30.05 9.17 -1.57
CA GLN A 179 -31.41 8.74 -1.87
C GLN A 179 -31.84 7.54 -1.03
N PRO A 180 -33.08 7.53 -0.51
CA PRO A 180 -33.66 6.33 0.07
C PRO A 180 -33.73 5.27 -1.04
N ASN A 181 -32.98 4.17 -0.83
CA ASN A 181 -32.92 2.96 -1.66
C ASN A 181 -33.95 2.89 -2.80
N ILE A 182 -33.47 2.99 -4.05
CA ILE A 182 -34.22 2.70 -5.30
C ILE A 182 -34.85 1.28 -5.27
N LEU A 183 -34.38 0.41 -4.38
CA LEU A 183 -34.91 -0.94 -4.17
C LEU A 183 -36.25 -1.01 -3.42
N PHE A 184 -36.84 0.10 -2.98
CA PHE A 184 -38.15 0.08 -2.30
C PHE A 184 -39.34 0.59 -3.15
N GLU A 185 -39.16 1.24 -4.30
CA GLU A 185 -40.28 1.64 -5.17
C GLU A 185 -39.98 1.52 -6.68
N PRO A 186 -40.10 0.31 -7.27
CA PRO A 186 -39.98 0.11 -8.71
C PRO A 186 -41.05 0.85 -9.54
N SER A 187 -42.16 1.26 -8.91
CA SER A 187 -43.32 1.85 -9.56
C SER A 187 -43.17 3.33 -9.94
N GLN A 188 -42.14 4.02 -9.48
CA GLN A 188 -41.93 5.44 -9.81
C GLN A 188 -41.13 5.67 -11.10
N TYR A 189 -40.62 4.60 -11.73
CA TYR A 189 -39.74 4.67 -12.90
C TYR A 189 -40.20 3.76 -14.06
N ILE A 190 -41.48 3.38 -14.09
CA ILE A 190 -42.16 2.75 -15.24
C ILE A 190 -43.25 3.69 -15.75
#